data_AF-A0A2N1RV71-F1
#
_entry.id   AF-A0A2N1RV71-F1
#
_cell.length_a   1.000
_cell.length_b   1.000
_cell.length_c   1.000
_cell.angle_alpha   90.00
_cell.angle_beta   90.00
_cell.angle_gamma   90.00
#
_symmetry.space_group_name_H-M   'P 1'
#
loop_
_entity.id
_entity.type
_entity.pdbx_description
1 polymer ?
#
loop_
_entity_poly.entity_id
_entity_poly.type
_entity_poly.pdbx_seq_one_letter_code
_entity_poly.pdbx_strand_id
1 'polypeptide(L)'
;MRSAKTNAFQAAVLISGVMYIIIGAAFIFSPLTIFQFFAENVSENWIDLVRDHELVAPMYFTVRAFGVLLLTSGFLMIMPLFDPLKYRGIAYLNGVLFPFISAVILLKNGLFIGVKRDDSIHGNYMHLPIVIFGIILSVVFLIVLLTLLLTRKDAKEGRE
;
A
#
# COMPACT_ATOMS: atom_id res chain seq x y z
N MET A 1 -3.03 18.70 -26.83
CA MET A 1 -3.64 18.61 -25.48
C MET A 1 -3.94 17.14 -25.21
N ARG A 2 -3.48 16.58 -24.09
CA ARG A 2 -3.78 15.19 -23.70
C ARG A 2 -5.29 15.00 -23.47
N SER A 3 -5.81 13.80 -23.76
CA SER A 3 -7.23 13.53 -23.58
C SER A 3 -7.61 13.55 -22.09
N ALA A 4 -8.88 13.85 -21.79
CA ALA A 4 -9.38 13.83 -20.42
C ALA A 4 -9.18 12.46 -19.73
N LYS A 5 -9.21 11.37 -20.49
CA LYS A 5 -9.01 10.00 -19.99
C LYS A 5 -7.54 9.76 -19.62
N THR A 6 -6.61 10.27 -20.44
CA THR A 6 -5.17 10.20 -20.18
C THR A 6 -4.83 10.98 -18.91
N ASN A 7 -5.42 12.16 -18.75
CA ASN A 7 -5.24 12.98 -17.55
C ASN A 7 -5.78 12.26 -16.31
N ALA A 8 -6.94 11.60 -16.39
CA ALA A 8 -7.49 10.82 -15.30
C ALA A 8 -6.58 9.64 -14.91
N PHE A 9 -6.03 8.92 -15.89
CA PHE A 9 -5.06 7.86 -15.63
C PHE A 9 -3.77 8.41 -14.98
N GLN A 10 -3.26 9.54 -15.48
CA GLN A 10 -2.06 10.18 -14.92
C GLN A 10 -2.28 10.67 -13.48
N ALA A 11 -3.44 11.24 -13.18
CA ALA A 11 -3.82 11.60 -11.83
C ALA A 11 -3.90 10.37 -10.91
N ALA A 12 -4.53 9.29 -11.39
CA ALA A 12 -4.64 8.03 -10.64
C ALA A 12 -3.27 7.44 -10.28
N VAL A 13 -2.35 7.35 -11.23
CA VAL A 13 -1.02 6.80 -10.97
C VAL A 13 -0.17 7.75 -10.10
N LEU A 14 -0.33 9.07 -10.25
CA LEU A 14 0.35 10.06 -9.42
C LEU A 14 -0.07 9.97 -7.96
N ILE A 15 -1.39 10.00 -7.70
CA ILE A 15 -1.92 9.90 -6.34
C ILE A 15 -1.45 8.60 -5.69
N SER A 16 -1.57 7.48 -6.41
CA SER A 16 -1.13 6.18 -5.92
C SER A 16 0.38 6.14 -5.63
N GLY A 17 1.20 6.69 -6.53
CA GLY A 17 2.65 6.77 -6.35
C GLY A 17 3.06 7.62 -5.15
N VAL A 18 2.44 8.79 -4.99
CA VAL A 18 2.66 9.66 -3.82
C VAL A 18 2.27 8.95 -2.52
N MET A 19 1.14 8.27 -2.49
CA MET A 19 0.72 7.51 -1.31
C MET A 19 1.73 6.41 -0.95
N TYR A 20 2.23 5.66 -1.94
CA TYR A 20 3.25 4.63 -1.69
C TYR A 20 4.56 5.21 -1.18
N ILE A 21 4.99 6.36 -1.70
CA ILE A 21 6.17 7.07 -1.20
C ILE A 21 5.98 7.50 0.26
N ILE A 22 4.84 8.11 0.60
CA ILE A 22 4.56 8.58 1.96
C ILE A 22 4.53 7.40 2.94
N ILE A 23 3.78 6.34 2.62
CA ILE A 23 3.66 5.16 3.48
C ILE A 23 5.02 4.49 3.62
N GLY A 24 5.74 4.26 2.52
CA GLY A 24 7.06 3.63 2.53
C GLY A 24 8.08 4.43 3.34
N ALA A 25 8.12 5.75 3.17
CA ALA A 25 8.98 6.64 3.95
C ALA A 25 8.63 6.60 5.45
N ALA A 26 7.35 6.55 5.80
CA ALA A 26 6.92 6.48 7.19
C ALA A 26 7.40 5.19 7.88
N PHE A 27 7.33 4.04 7.19
CA PHE A 27 7.88 2.77 7.70
C PHE A 27 9.41 2.78 7.86
N ILE A 28 10.13 3.54 7.03
CA ILE A 28 11.60 3.62 7.08
C ILE A 28 12.09 4.53 8.20
N PHE A 29 11.51 5.74 8.30
CA PHE A 29 12.00 6.82 9.16
C PHE A 29 11.28 6.90 10.50
N SER A 30 9.99 6.54 10.57
CA SER A 30 9.18 6.64 11.78
C SER A 30 8.41 5.35 12.10
N PRO A 31 9.09 4.19 12.17
CA PRO A 31 8.42 2.91 12.43
C PRO A 31 7.68 2.90 13.76
N LEU A 32 8.18 3.57 14.80
CA LEU A 32 7.49 3.68 16.08
C LEU A 32 6.15 4.41 15.94
N THR A 33 6.12 5.55 15.25
CA THR A 33 4.87 6.29 15.03
C THR A 33 3.85 5.42 14.29
N ILE A 34 4.32 4.65 13.31
CA ILE A 34 3.46 3.69 12.61
C ILE A 34 2.99 2.59 13.56
N PHE A 35 3.86 1.98 14.38
CA PHE A 35 3.47 0.96 15.35
C PHE A 35 2.50 1.48 16.42
N GLN A 36 2.60 2.74 16.82
CA GLN A 36 1.64 3.38 17.73
C GLN A 36 0.25 3.52 17.11
N PHE A 37 0.11 3.56 15.77
CA PHE A 37 -1.21 3.40 15.15
C PHE A 37 -1.78 2.00 15.36
N PHE A 38 -0.93 0.96 15.44
CA PHE A 38 -1.33 -0.45 15.57
C PHE A 38 -1.47 -0.94 17.01
N ALA A 39 -0.79 -0.31 17.97
CA ALA A 39 -0.77 -0.73 19.36
C ALA A 39 -0.83 0.51 20.28
N GLU A 40 -1.80 0.51 21.21
CA GLU A 40 -1.99 1.61 22.16
C GLU A 40 -0.83 1.75 23.16
N ASN A 41 -0.13 0.65 23.48
CA ASN A 41 0.94 0.62 24.49
C ASN A 41 2.25 0.11 23.89
N VAL A 42 2.90 0.93 23.07
CA VAL A 42 4.28 0.67 22.63
C VAL A 42 5.23 1.07 23.77
N SER A 43 6.01 0.10 24.27
CA SER A 43 7.06 0.32 25.28
C SER A 43 8.02 1.44 24.86
N GLU A 44 8.38 2.32 25.80
CA GLU A 44 9.42 3.34 25.56
C GLU A 44 10.77 2.69 25.17
N ASN A 45 11.04 1.48 25.69
CA ASN A 45 12.25 0.69 25.40
C ASN A 45 12.05 -0.29 24.23
N TRP A 46 11.16 0.02 23.27
CA TRP A 46 10.91 -0.85 22.11
C TRP A 46 12.18 -1.17 21.29
N ILE A 47 13.19 -0.29 21.31
CA ILE A 47 14.47 -0.54 20.63
C ILE A 47 15.20 -1.71 21.27
N ASP A 48 15.19 -1.79 22.59
CA ASP A 48 15.80 -2.92 23.32
C ASP A 48 15.04 -4.21 23.01
N LEU A 49 13.71 -4.14 22.90
CA LEU A 49 12.90 -5.28 22.45
C LEU A 49 13.29 -5.75 21.04
N VAL A 50 13.52 -4.82 20.10
CA VAL A 50 13.99 -5.16 18.74
C VAL A 50 15.39 -5.76 18.77
N ARG A 51 16.28 -5.27 19.64
CA ARG A 51 17.68 -5.72 19.71
C ARG A 51 17.81 -7.09 20.38
N ASP A 52 17.09 -7.28 21.48
CA ASP A 52 17.32 -8.38 22.40
C ASP A 52 16.40 -9.59 22.09
N HIS A 53 15.36 -9.41 21.28
CA HIS A 53 14.43 -10.49 20.93
C HIS A 53 14.67 -11.03 19.51
N GLU A 54 15.12 -12.30 19.44
CA GLU A 54 15.56 -12.97 18.21
C GLU A 54 14.53 -13.00 17.07
N LEU A 55 13.23 -13.03 17.40
CA LEU A 55 12.14 -13.01 16.43
C LEU A 55 11.70 -11.59 16.02
N VAL A 56 11.86 -10.60 16.90
CA VAL A 56 11.38 -9.23 16.64
C VAL A 56 12.36 -8.48 15.74
N ALA A 57 13.67 -8.69 15.92
CA ALA A 57 14.68 -8.03 15.10
C ALA A 57 14.50 -8.31 13.59
N PRO A 58 14.41 -9.58 13.14
CA PRO A 58 14.22 -9.88 11.72
C PRO A 58 12.91 -9.31 11.17
N MET A 59 11.83 -9.34 11.95
CA MET A 59 10.53 -8.78 11.55
C MET A 59 10.62 -7.25 11.38
N TYR A 60 11.28 -6.56 12.30
CA TYR A 60 11.50 -5.12 12.23
C TYR A 60 12.26 -4.73 10.95
N PHE A 61 13.40 -5.37 10.67
CA PHE A 61 14.18 -5.07 9.48
C PHE A 61 13.46 -5.47 8.18
N THR A 62 12.69 -6.55 8.20
CA THR A 62 11.87 -6.98 7.07
C THR A 62 10.78 -5.96 6.74
N VAL A 63 10.09 -5.42 7.74
CA VAL A 63 9.10 -4.35 7.54
C VAL A 63 9.73 -3.10 6.95
N ARG A 64 10.94 -2.72 7.39
CA ARG A 64 11.67 -1.59 6.80
C ARG A 64 12.09 -1.84 5.36
N ALA A 65 12.55 -3.05 5.04
CA ALA A 65 12.86 -3.45 3.67
C ALA A 65 11.61 -3.40 2.77
N PHE A 66 10.45 -3.83 3.27
CA PHE A 66 9.17 -3.65 2.56
C PHE A 66 8.78 -2.18 2.41
N GLY A 67 9.10 -1.33 3.38
CA GLY A 67 8.94 0.13 3.27
C GLY A 67 9.76 0.70 2.11
N VAL A 68 11.01 0.25 1.93
CA VAL A 68 11.86 0.63 0.78
C VAL A 68 11.25 0.15 -0.53
N LEU A 69 10.78 -1.11 -0.58
CA LEU A 69 10.11 -1.65 -1.77
C LEU A 69 8.87 -0.81 -2.14
N LEU A 70 8.02 -0.48 -1.16
CA LEU A 70 6.83 0.35 -1.38
C LEU A 70 7.20 1.74 -1.89
N LEU A 71 8.24 2.35 -1.31
CA LEU A 71 8.75 3.65 -1.75
C LEU A 71 9.26 3.59 -3.21
N THR A 72 10.02 2.56 -3.57
CA THR A 72 10.48 2.38 -4.95
C THR A 72 9.33 2.10 -5.92
N SER A 73 8.33 1.31 -5.53
CA SER A 73 7.08 1.11 -6.29
C SER A 73 6.32 2.42 -6.49
N GLY A 74 6.35 3.31 -5.50
CA GLY A 74 5.79 4.66 -5.61
C GLY A 74 6.46 5.51 -6.69
N PHE A 75 7.80 5.51 -6.74
CA PHE A 75 8.54 6.17 -7.82
C PHE A 75 8.26 5.54 -9.20
N LEU A 76 8.17 4.21 -9.28
CA LEU A 76 7.82 3.52 -10.51
C LEU A 76 6.42 3.91 -11.01
N MET A 77 5.46 4.13 -10.10
CA MET A 77 4.10 4.60 -10.43
C MET A 77 4.06 6.04 -10.97
N ILE A 78 5.13 6.82 -10.81
CA ILE A 78 5.23 8.17 -11.40
C ILE A 78 5.68 8.10 -12.88
N MET A 79 6.34 7.02 -13.31
CA MET A 79 6.86 6.93 -14.68
C MET A 79 5.79 7.05 -15.80
N PRO A 80 4.56 6.53 -15.65
CA PRO A 80 3.49 6.72 -16.63
C PRO A 80 3.03 8.19 -16.82
N LEU A 81 3.46 9.15 -15.99
CA LEU A 81 3.23 10.58 -16.26
C LEU A 81 4.05 11.08 -17.46
N PHE A 82 5.25 10.53 -17.66
CA PHE A 82 6.14 10.90 -18.76
C PHE A 82 5.69 10.25 -20.06
N ASP A 83 5.42 8.94 -20.02
CA ASP A 83 4.95 8.16 -21.16
C ASP A 83 3.93 7.09 -20.71
N PRO A 84 2.63 7.36 -20.82
CA PRO A 84 1.59 6.46 -20.32
C PRO A 84 1.46 5.16 -21.14
N LEU A 85 1.91 5.14 -22.39
CA LEU A 85 1.86 3.96 -23.26
C LEU A 85 3.01 3.01 -22.94
N LYS A 86 4.23 3.53 -22.87
CA LYS A 86 5.45 2.75 -22.58
C LYS A 86 5.42 2.16 -21.18
N TYR A 87 5.01 2.94 -20.18
CA TYR A 87 5.03 2.52 -18.78
C TYR A 87 3.71 1.90 -18.30
N ARG A 88 2.78 1.60 -19.22
CA ARG A 88 1.48 1.00 -18.87
C ARG A 88 1.61 -0.33 -18.12
N GLY A 89 2.60 -1.15 -18.47
CA GLY A 89 2.89 -2.41 -17.77
C GLY A 89 3.22 -2.21 -16.29
N ILE A 90 3.90 -1.11 -15.96
CA ILE A 90 4.25 -0.76 -14.58
C ILE A 90 2.99 -0.38 -13.79
N ALA A 91 2.06 0.34 -14.42
CA ALA A 91 0.77 0.64 -13.81
C ALA A 91 -0.07 -0.62 -13.56
N TYR A 92 0.01 -1.64 -14.42
CA TYR A 92 -0.63 -2.94 -14.14
C TYR A 92 0.00 -3.65 -12.93
N LEU A 93 1.33 -3.69 -12.84
CA LEU A 93 2.00 -4.37 -11.73
C LEU A 93 1.83 -3.63 -10.41
N ASN A 94 2.22 -2.36 -10.36
CA ASN A 94 2.23 -1.58 -9.11
C ASN A 94 0.88 -0.93 -8.78
N GLY A 95 0.03 -0.66 -9.78
CA GLY A 95 -1.24 0.02 -9.57
C GLY A 95 -2.46 -0.89 -9.57
N VAL A 96 -2.34 -2.13 -10.07
CA VAL A 96 -3.45 -3.12 -10.06
C VAL A 96 -3.09 -4.35 -9.26
N LEU A 97 -2.06 -5.10 -9.68
CA LEU A 97 -1.74 -6.41 -9.09
C LEU A 97 -1.28 -6.29 -7.64
N PHE A 98 -0.32 -5.41 -7.37
CA PHE A 98 0.18 -5.16 -6.02
C PHE A 98 -0.92 -4.73 -5.03
N PRO A 99 -1.71 -3.66 -5.30
CA PRO A 99 -2.74 -3.23 -4.36
C PRO A 99 -3.87 -4.24 -4.24
N PHE A 100 -4.22 -4.97 -5.30
CA PHE A 100 -5.23 -6.04 -5.22
C PHE A 100 -4.82 -7.16 -4.27
N ILE A 101 -3.64 -7.75 -4.49
CA ILE A 101 -3.15 -8.86 -3.65
C ILE A 101 -2.99 -8.41 -2.20
N SER A 102 -2.40 -7.24 -2.00
CA SER A 102 -2.18 -6.68 -0.66
C SER A 102 -3.51 -6.38 0.04
N ALA A 103 -4.49 -5.79 -0.65
CA ALA A 103 -5.80 -5.52 -0.08
C ALA A 103 -6.53 -6.80 0.33
N VAL A 104 -6.50 -7.85 -0.51
CA VAL A 104 -7.11 -9.15 -0.18
C VAL A 104 -6.47 -9.74 1.07
N ILE A 105 -5.14 -9.74 1.16
CA ILE A 105 -4.41 -10.27 2.33
C ILE A 105 -4.75 -9.47 3.59
N LEU A 106 -4.69 -8.13 3.52
CA LEU A 106 -4.92 -7.26 4.68
C LEU A 106 -6.37 -7.30 5.15
N LEU A 107 -7.34 -7.24 4.24
CA LEU A 107 -8.76 -7.30 4.61
C LEU A 107 -9.15 -8.67 5.13
N LYS A 108 -8.66 -9.76 4.50
CA LYS A 108 -8.90 -11.11 5.00
C LYS A 108 -8.35 -11.26 6.41
N ASN A 109 -7.08 -10.91 6.64
CA ASN A 109 -6.50 -11.07 7.97
C ASN A 109 -7.11 -10.10 9.00
N GLY A 110 -7.38 -8.85 8.62
CA GLY A 110 -7.99 -7.86 9.51
C GLY A 110 -9.42 -8.18 9.92
N LEU A 111 -10.23 -8.76 9.02
CA LEU A 111 -11.63 -9.11 9.31
C LEU A 111 -11.80 -10.51 9.92
N PHE A 112 -11.05 -11.52 9.47
CA PHE A 112 -11.17 -12.88 10.01
C PHE A 112 -10.71 -12.99 11.46
N ILE A 113 -9.76 -12.16 11.90
CA ILE A 113 -9.35 -12.07 13.30
C ILE A 113 -10.47 -11.48 14.18
N GLY A 114 -11.31 -10.60 13.64
CA GLY A 114 -12.44 -9.99 14.37
C GLY A 114 -13.69 -10.87 14.49
N VAL A 115 -13.87 -11.88 13.62
CA VAL A 115 -15.09 -12.73 13.60
C VAL A 115 -14.96 -13.98 14.48
N LYS A 116 -13.74 -14.42 14.82
CA LYS A 116 -13.49 -15.54 15.73
C LYS A 116 -13.07 -15.05 17.13
N ARG A 117 -14.01 -14.56 17.95
CA ARG A 117 -13.94 -14.72 19.41
C ARG A 117 -15.18 -14.19 20.13
N ASP A 118 -16.04 -15.14 20.50
CA ASP A 118 -16.67 -15.18 21.83
C ASP A 118 -15.55 -15.47 22.87
N ASP A 119 -15.75 -15.08 24.14
CA ASP A 119 -14.83 -15.23 25.31
C ASP A 119 -13.93 -14.04 25.69
N SER A 120 -14.60 -12.98 26.17
CA SER A 120 -14.46 -12.30 27.49
C SER A 120 -13.15 -12.18 28.30
N ILE A 121 -11.94 -12.57 27.85
CA ILE A 121 -10.72 -12.41 28.70
C ILE A 121 -9.50 -11.77 28.02
N HIS A 122 -9.39 -11.71 26.69
CA HIS A 122 -8.22 -11.11 26.04
C HIS A 122 -8.61 -10.06 25.00
N GLY A 123 -7.96 -8.90 25.08
CA GLY A 123 -8.34 -7.62 24.45
C GLY A 123 -8.70 -7.66 22.97
N ASN A 124 -9.44 -6.65 22.54
CA ASN A 124 -9.97 -6.51 21.19
C ASN A 124 -8.83 -6.21 20.20
N TYR A 125 -8.22 -7.25 19.63
CA TYR A 125 -7.23 -7.14 18.55
C TYR A 125 -7.90 -6.97 17.18
N MET A 126 -9.01 -6.22 17.08
CA MET A 126 -9.35 -5.64 15.79
C MET A 126 -8.19 -4.71 15.42
N HIS A 127 -7.30 -5.21 14.57
CA HIS A 127 -6.23 -4.43 13.99
C HIS A 127 -6.86 -3.47 12.96
N LEU A 128 -7.66 -2.53 13.44
CA LEU A 128 -8.33 -1.49 12.68
C LEU A 128 -7.39 -0.85 11.65
N PRO A 129 -6.10 -0.57 11.96
CA PRO A 129 -5.21 0.01 10.96
C PRO A 129 -4.87 -0.97 9.82
N ILE A 130 -4.82 -2.29 10.05
CA ILE A 130 -4.67 -3.29 8.97
C ILE A 130 -5.86 -3.21 8.02
N VAL A 131 -7.07 -3.10 8.56
CA VAL A 131 -8.30 -2.93 7.76
C VAL A 131 -8.26 -1.61 6.99
N ILE A 132 -7.86 -0.51 7.62
CA ILE A 132 -7.72 0.81 6.98
C ILE A 132 -6.73 0.74 5.81
N PHE A 133 -5.53 0.15 6.00
CA PHE A 133 -4.57 -0.04 4.91
C PHE A 133 -5.15 -0.92 3.78
N GLY A 134 -5.89 -1.97 4.12
CA GLY A 134 -6.59 -2.81 3.14
C GLY A 134 -7.63 -2.04 2.32
N ILE A 135 -8.37 -1.12 2.95
CA ILE A 135 -9.34 -0.25 2.28
C ILE A 135 -8.61 0.75 1.36
N ILE A 136 -7.55 1.41 1.84
CA ILE A 136 -6.76 2.36 1.05
C ILE A 136 -6.22 1.67 -0.22
N LEU A 137 -5.64 0.48 -0.09
CA LEU A 137 -5.12 -0.27 -1.24
C LEU A 137 -6.24 -0.75 -2.16
N SER A 138 -7.42 -1.10 -1.63
CA SER A 138 -8.60 -1.40 -2.45
C SER A 138 -9.02 -0.20 -3.30
N VAL A 139 -9.02 1.00 -2.73
CA VAL A 139 -9.35 2.24 -3.45
C VAL A 139 -8.33 2.51 -4.55
N VAL A 140 -7.03 2.35 -4.27
CA VAL A 140 -5.97 2.47 -5.30
C VAL A 140 -6.21 1.51 -6.45
N PHE A 141 -6.43 0.22 -6.13
CA PHE A 141 -6.70 -0.81 -7.11
C PHE A 141 -7.88 -0.43 -8.01
N LEU A 142 -9.00 0.00 -7.42
CA LEU A 142 -10.20 0.36 -8.17
C LEU A 142 -9.96 1.57 -9.07
N ILE A 143 -9.35 2.65 -8.56
CA ILE A 143 -9.12 3.87 -9.33
C ILE A 143 -8.18 3.59 -10.52
N VAL A 144 -7.07 2.87 -10.29
CA VAL A 144 -6.11 2.57 -11.36
C VAL A 144 -6.69 1.55 -12.36
N LEU A 145 -7.42 0.54 -11.90
CA LEU A 145 -8.07 -0.42 -12.79
C LEU A 145 -9.10 0.26 -13.69
N LEU A 146 -9.97 1.09 -13.13
CA LEU A 146 -11.00 1.80 -13.89
C LEU A 146 -10.38 2.73 -14.93
N THR A 147 -9.36 3.51 -14.56
CA THR A 147 -8.67 4.40 -15.49
C THR A 147 -7.88 3.66 -16.59
N LEU A 148 -7.31 2.49 -16.28
CA LEU A 148 -6.70 1.60 -17.27
C LEU A 148 -7.74 0.97 -18.21
N LEU A 149 -8.94 0.67 -17.73
CA LEU A 149 -10.02 0.16 -18.59
C LEU A 149 -10.54 1.26 -19.52
N LEU A 150 -10.70 2.48 -19.02
CA LEU A 150 -11.15 3.64 -19.82
C LEU A 150 -10.18 3.99 -20.95
N THR A 151 -8.87 3.95 -20.67
CA THR A 151 -7.82 4.26 -21.64
C THR A 151 -7.42 3.07 -22.52
N ARG A 152 -8.08 1.90 -22.38
CA ARG A 152 -7.68 0.67 -23.09
C ARG A 152 -7.86 0.77 -24.61
N LYS A 153 -8.92 1.43 -25.07
CA LYS A 153 -9.19 1.60 -26.50
C LYS A 153 -8.18 2.56 -27.12
N ASP A 154 -7.99 3.71 -26.48
CA ASP A 154 -7.08 4.76 -26.93
C ASP A 154 -5.63 4.22 -26.99
N ALA A 155 -5.21 3.44 -25.97
CA ALA A 155 -3.91 2.81 -25.95
C ALA A 155 -3.69 1.75 -27.04
N LYS A 156 -4.74 1.01 -27.45
CA LYS A 156 -4.65 0.06 -28.56
C LYS A 156 -4.50 0.76 -29.91
N GLU A 157 -5.04 1.96 -30.03
CA GLU A 157 -4.95 2.79 -31.23
C GLU A 157 -3.67 3.63 -31.28
N GLY A 158 -2.81 3.53 -30.26
CA GLY A 158 -1.59 4.33 -30.14
C GLY A 158 -1.87 5.81 -29.91
N ARG A 159 -3.09 6.15 -29.47
CA ARG A 159 -3.52 7.53 -29.21
C ARG A 159 -3.48 7.78 -27.71
N GLU A 160 -2.80 8.86 -27.29
CA GLU A 160 -2.78 9.29 -25.89
C GLU A 160 -4.14 9.76 -25.41
#